data_AF-A0A7K0Y7N7-F1
#
_entry.id   AF-A0A7K0Y7N7-F1
#
_cell.length_a   1.000
_cell.length_b   1.000
_cell.length_c   1.000
_cell.angle_alpha   90.00
_cell.angle_beta   90.00
_cell.angle_gamma   90.00
#
_symmetry.space_group_name_H-M   'P 1'
#
loop_
_entity.id
_entity.type
_entity.pdbx_description
1 polymer ?
#
loop_
_entity_poly.entity_id
_entity_poly.type
_entity_poly.pdbx_seq_one_letter_code
_entity_poly.pdbx_strand_id
1 'polypeptide(L)' 'RGVLAKFGVSRIRFRDMAHRGELPGITKSSW' A
#
# COMPACT_ATOMS: atom_id res chain seq x y z
N ARG A 1 11.25 -6.78 9.73
CA ARG A 1 9.95 -7.30 9.24
C ARG A 1 8.89 -6.26 9.58
N GLY A 2 8.14 -5.73 8.62
CA GLY A 2 7.22 -4.60 8.86
C GLY A 2 5.86 -4.83 8.20
N VAL A 3 4.82 -4.79 9.02
CA VAL A 3 3.40 -4.88 8.63
C VAL A 3 2.77 -3.51 8.86
N LEU A 4 2.02 -3.02 7.88
CA LEU A 4 1.26 -1.78 8.02
C LEU A 4 -0.01 -2.10 8.80
N ALA A 5 -0.08 -1.73 10.08
CA ALA A 5 -1.19 -2.11 10.98
C ALA A 5 -2.57 -1.76 10.42
N LYS A 6 -2.71 -0.57 9.80
CA LYS A 6 -3.96 -0.12 9.17
C LYS A 6 -4.43 -1.03 8.02
N PHE A 7 -3.50 -1.65 7.32
CA PHE A 7 -3.78 -2.45 6.12
C PHE A 7 -3.59 -3.96 6.33
N GLY A 8 -3.05 -4.39 7.47
CA GLY A 8 -2.80 -5.80 7.80
C GLY A 8 -1.79 -6.52 6.90
N VAL A 9 -1.15 -5.82 5.97
CA VAL A 9 -0.25 -6.42 4.96
C VAL A 9 1.19 -5.94 5.13
N SER A 10 2.13 -6.75 4.61
CA SER A 10 3.53 -6.35 4.53
C SER A 10 3.72 -5.16 3.59
N ARG A 11 4.80 -4.40 3.80
CA ARG A 11 5.16 -3.26 2.94
C ARG A 11 5.30 -3.62 1.45
N ILE A 12 5.68 -4.87 1.14
CA ILE A 12 5.88 -5.33 -0.25
C ILE A 12 4.51 -5.55 -0.91
N ARG A 13 3.61 -6.25 -0.22
CA ARG A 13 2.24 -6.49 -0.72
C ARG A 13 1.46 -5.19 -0.87
N PHE A 14 1.56 -4.30 0.10
CA PHE A 14 0.94 -2.97 0.02
C PHE A 14 1.37 -2.22 -1.25
N ARG A 15 2.67 -2.24 -1.58
CA ARG A 15 3.20 -1.56 -2.76
C ARG A 15 2.70 -2.17 -4.07
N ASP A 16 2.66 -3.50 -4.17
CA ASP A 16 2.15 -4.19 -5.36
C ASP A 16 0.66 -3.86 -5.58
N MET A 17 -0.16 -3.97 -4.54
CA MET A 17 -1.59 -3.60 -4.58
C MET A 17 -1.80 -2.13 -4.96
N ALA A 18 -1.00 -1.21 -4.40
CA ALA A 18 -1.06 0.21 -4.73
C ALA A 18 -0.72 0.49 -6.21
N HIS A 19 0.25 -0.23 -6.78
CA HIS A 19 0.61 -0.09 -8.20
C HIS A 19 -0.46 -0.67 -9.13
N ARG A 20 -1.18 -1.69 -8.67
CA ARG A 20 -2.30 -2.30 -9.40
C ARG A 20 -3.61 -1.51 -9.28
N GLY A 21 -3.67 -0.52 -8.38
CA GLY A 21 -4.89 0.25 -8.12
C GLY A 21 -5.93 -0.49 -7.27
N GLU A 22 -5.54 -1.55 -6.56
CA GLU A 22 -6.44 -2.36 -5.72
C GLU A 22 -6.78 -1.66 -4.39
N LEU A 23 -6.05 -0.61 -4.01
CA LEU A 23 -6.25 0.12 -2.76
C LEU A 23 -7.02 1.43 -3.01
N PRO A 24 -8.30 1.52 -2.59
CA PRO A 24 -9.12 2.70 -2.84
C PRO A 24 -8.56 3.94 -2.11
N GLY A 25 -8.48 5.05 -2.81
CA GLY A 25 -8.00 6.33 -2.26
C GLY A 25 -6.49 6.40 -1.99
N ILE A 26 -5.71 5.42 -2.45
CA ILE A 26 -4.25 5.45 -2.36
C ILE A 26 -3.67 5.95 -3.68
N THR A 27 -2.96 7.08 -3.61
CA THR A 27 -2.21 7.65 -4.73
C THR A 27 -0.77 7.94 -4.31
N LYS A 28 0.12 8.09 -5.28
CA LYS A 28 1.52 8.49 -5.02
C LYS A 28 1.53 9.95 -4.58
N SER A 29 2.27 10.26 -3.51
CA SER A 29 2.50 11.65 -3.10
C SER A 29 3.16 12.44 -4.23
N SER A 30 2.70 13.67 -4.44
CA SER A 30 3.22 14.61 -5.45
C SER A 30 3.98 15.77 -4.82
N TRP A 31 4.37 15.63 -3.55
CA TRP A 31 5.31 16.53 -2.90
C TRP A 31 6.73 16.27 -3.40
#